data_AF-A0A1F9Y7D9-F1
#
_entry.id   AF-A0A1F9Y7D9-F1
#
_cell.length_a   1.000
_cell.length_b   1.000
_cell.length_c   1.000
_cell.angle_alpha   90.00
_cell.angle_beta   90.00
_cell.angle_gamma   90.00
#
_symmetry.space_group_name_H-M   'P 1'
#
loop_
_entity.id
_entity.type
_entity.pdbx_description
1 polymer ?
#
loop_
_entity_poly.entity_id
_entity_poly.type
_entity_poly.pdbx_seq_one_letter_code
_entity_poly.pdbx_strand_id
1 'polypeptide(L)'
;MLKQTIIIIILISGINCFSALSTHSFTNKPNRGSHPSTIFYSGNKVIIDLSAINGATAQRAIFNPNRRYGNSGSNHYYDYYNDYCENTYARETMTLTSTSSDTLPLLAPRYTSFDATAAVQSALASGTLCTLHVATAAGLGANNEMLELSVMVNMVADSTIEQVSHANARFKDGDAMITFTEVEPLVSDASISCNEFAALYQTRFTGKAGNDWSGDIAKNRYRIYRSTSPLTTEEAVKNAELVDEIKPLSIWNWKIFGMNNCSETGTSYLRPYPIDDLTSGEPDMGIYVHHYNGSGSEIAYYFVSYTVDGAEDFSSLIQGANASNAVTETAGHGWIVKRSETHYSGDLALYDYVKWECPPAHPFPSEPYNYRVRTPGSMANSPMCMVALHGRQFRRRLWSMVATE
;
A
#
# COMPACT_ATOMS: atom_id res chain seq x y z
N MET A 1 -77.17 9.39 2.36
CA MET A 1 -76.06 9.96 1.56
C MET A 1 -74.79 9.90 2.40
N LEU A 2 -73.97 8.86 2.22
CA LEU A 2 -72.66 8.76 2.86
C LEU A 2 -71.61 9.08 1.80
N LYS A 3 -70.89 10.20 1.95
CA LYS A 3 -69.76 10.56 1.08
C LYS A 3 -68.56 9.71 1.48
N GLN A 4 -68.17 8.75 0.64
CA GLN A 4 -66.90 8.04 0.77
C GLN A 4 -65.77 8.96 0.28
N THR A 5 -64.95 9.43 1.22
CA THR A 5 -63.70 10.13 0.94
C THR A 5 -62.63 9.09 0.63
N ILE A 6 -62.20 9.02 -0.63
CA ILE A 6 -61.04 8.22 -1.05
C ILE A 6 -59.79 9.01 -0.68
N ILE A 7 -59.03 8.53 0.30
CA ILE A 7 -57.70 9.03 0.64
C ILE A 7 -56.70 8.29 -0.25
N ILE A 8 -56.15 8.99 -1.25
CA ILE A 8 -55.04 8.50 -2.07
C ILE A 8 -53.76 8.73 -1.28
N ILE A 9 -53.21 7.66 -0.71
CA ILE A 9 -51.86 7.67 -0.12
C ILE A 9 -50.87 7.54 -1.29
N ILE A 10 -50.26 8.66 -1.68
CA ILE A 10 -49.13 8.67 -2.61
C ILE A 10 -47.91 8.19 -1.82
N LEU A 11 -47.55 6.90 -1.97
CA LEU A 11 -46.24 6.42 -1.58
C LEU A 11 -45.20 7.07 -2.51
N ILE A 12 -44.59 8.15 -2.04
CA ILE A 12 -43.36 8.66 -2.65
C ILE A 12 -42.27 7.68 -2.22
N SER A 13 -42.05 6.65 -3.02
CA SER A 13 -40.83 5.86 -2.97
C SER A 13 -39.69 6.80 -3.32
N GLY A 14 -39.05 7.38 -2.32
CA GLY A 14 -37.78 8.08 -2.50
C GLY A 14 -36.81 7.08 -3.10
N ILE A 15 -36.59 7.15 -4.42
CA ILE A 15 -35.45 6.51 -5.06
C ILE A 15 -34.26 7.25 -4.46
N ASN A 16 -33.69 6.67 -3.41
CA ASN A 16 -32.36 7.04 -2.98
C ASN A 16 -31.47 6.66 -4.15
N CYS A 17 -31.23 7.61 -5.05
CA CYS A 17 -30.07 7.54 -5.92
C CYS A 17 -28.88 7.55 -4.97
N PHE A 18 -28.38 6.35 -4.65
CA PHE A 18 -27.06 6.23 -4.06
C PHE A 18 -26.11 6.89 -5.04
N SER A 19 -25.50 7.97 -4.58
CA SER A 19 -24.51 8.72 -5.34
C SER A 19 -23.28 7.84 -5.39
N ALA A 20 -22.92 7.35 -6.58
CA ALA A 20 -21.81 6.43 -6.76
C ALA A 20 -20.53 6.96 -6.08
N LEU A 21 -19.70 6.07 -5.56
CA LEU A 21 -18.44 6.42 -4.90
C LEU A 21 -17.26 6.11 -5.83
N SER A 22 -16.30 7.03 -5.91
CA SER A 22 -15.04 6.82 -6.62
C SER A 22 -13.94 7.71 -6.05
N THR A 23 -12.69 7.45 -6.44
CA THR A 23 -11.59 8.38 -6.22
C THR A 23 -11.19 8.99 -7.55
N HIS A 24 -11.28 10.31 -7.68
CA HIS A 24 -10.77 11.03 -8.85
C HIS A 24 -9.34 11.49 -8.60
N SER A 25 -8.49 11.37 -9.62
CA SER A 25 -7.09 11.80 -9.55
C SER A 25 -6.85 13.07 -10.36
N PHE A 26 -6.23 14.06 -9.73
CA PHE A 26 -5.79 15.31 -10.32
C PHE A 26 -4.26 15.28 -10.42
N THR A 27 -3.69 15.59 -11.59
CA THR A 27 -2.23 15.55 -11.78
C THR A 27 -1.69 16.78 -12.49
N ASN A 28 -0.37 16.99 -12.39
CA ASN A 28 0.35 17.99 -13.19
C ASN A 28 0.80 17.46 -14.57
N LYS A 29 0.33 16.28 -14.99
CA LYS A 29 0.77 15.60 -16.21
C LYS A 29 -0.34 15.58 -17.25
N PRO A 30 -0.03 15.76 -18.55
CA PRO A 30 -1.06 15.93 -19.59
C PRO A 30 -1.86 14.67 -19.92
N ASN A 31 -1.37 13.49 -19.56
CA ASN A 31 -1.98 12.21 -19.93
C ASN A 31 -2.07 11.24 -18.73
N ARG A 32 -2.14 11.74 -17.50
CA ARG A 32 -2.19 10.92 -16.27
C ARG A 32 -3.26 11.38 -15.31
N GLY A 33 -3.82 10.42 -14.57
CA GLY A 33 -4.96 10.64 -13.68
C GLY A 33 -6.26 10.87 -14.45
N SER A 34 -7.35 10.94 -13.70
CA SER A 34 -8.69 11.22 -14.24
C SER A 34 -8.78 12.64 -14.80
N HIS A 35 -8.11 13.58 -14.14
CA HIS A 35 -8.08 15.01 -14.45
C HIS A 35 -6.64 15.48 -14.69
N PRO A 36 -6.08 15.24 -15.88
CA PRO A 36 -4.71 15.63 -16.21
C PRO A 36 -4.52 17.16 -16.29
N SER A 37 -3.30 17.64 -16.08
CA SER A 37 -2.93 19.07 -16.16
C SER A 37 -3.76 20.02 -15.27
N THR A 38 -4.27 19.52 -14.14
CA THR A 38 -5.07 20.32 -13.19
C THR A 38 -4.28 20.78 -11.97
N ILE A 39 -3.06 20.28 -11.80
CA ILE A 39 -2.14 20.71 -10.73
C ILE A 39 -1.03 21.59 -11.30
N PHE A 40 -0.85 22.77 -10.71
CA PHE A 40 0.19 23.72 -11.05
C PHE A 40 1.04 24.02 -9.82
N TYR A 41 2.37 24.00 -9.97
CA TYR A 41 3.28 24.44 -8.92
C TYR A 41 4.01 25.71 -9.36
N SER A 42 3.77 26.82 -8.67
CA SER A 42 4.44 28.10 -8.93
C SER A 42 4.43 28.99 -7.69
N GLY A 43 5.49 29.80 -7.50
CA GLY A 43 5.54 30.78 -6.40
C GLY A 43 5.29 30.18 -5.01
N ASN A 44 5.86 29.00 -4.72
CA ASN A 44 5.64 28.23 -3.48
C ASN A 44 4.16 27.91 -3.21
N LYS A 45 3.37 27.71 -4.25
CA LYS A 45 1.98 27.29 -4.17
C LYS A 45 1.72 26.13 -5.10
N VAL A 46 1.06 25.11 -4.58
CA VAL A 46 0.40 24.07 -5.38
C VAL A 46 -1.05 24.51 -5.55
N ILE A 47 -1.45 24.76 -6.79
CA ILE A 47 -2.80 25.20 -7.17
C ILE A 47 -3.46 24.04 -7.91
N ILE A 48 -4.62 23.63 -7.44
CA ILE A 48 -5.36 22.47 -7.95
C ILE A 48 -6.74 22.92 -8.42
N ASP A 49 -7.04 22.66 -9.68
CA ASP A 49 -8.37 22.86 -10.26
C ASP A 49 -9.27 21.65 -9.96
N LEU A 50 -10.28 21.88 -9.13
CA LEU A 50 -11.27 20.87 -8.71
C LEU A 50 -12.59 20.97 -9.47
N SER A 51 -12.66 21.75 -10.55
CA SER A 51 -13.91 22.02 -11.29
C SER A 51 -14.62 20.76 -11.78
N ALA A 52 -13.88 19.69 -12.07
CA ALA A 52 -14.43 18.42 -12.53
C ALA A 52 -15.26 17.67 -11.48
N ILE A 53 -15.07 17.96 -10.19
CA ILE A 53 -15.84 17.37 -9.08
C ILE A 53 -16.68 18.43 -8.35
N ASN A 54 -16.99 19.54 -9.03
CA ASN A 54 -17.79 20.62 -8.44
C ASN A 54 -19.20 20.10 -8.05
N GLY A 55 -19.64 20.42 -6.83
CA GLY A 55 -20.89 19.91 -6.28
C GLY A 55 -20.80 18.52 -5.64
N ALA A 56 -19.65 17.84 -5.76
CA ALA A 56 -19.40 16.60 -5.04
C ALA A 56 -19.09 16.85 -3.56
N THR A 57 -19.28 15.81 -2.75
CA THR A 57 -18.84 15.74 -1.35
C THR A 57 -17.56 14.93 -1.26
N ALA A 58 -16.44 15.61 -0.99
CA ALA A 58 -15.16 14.96 -0.72
C ALA A 58 -15.16 14.28 0.65
N GLN A 59 -14.86 12.98 0.65
CA GLN A 59 -14.81 12.11 1.83
C GLN A 59 -13.38 11.97 2.36
N ARG A 60 -12.41 11.93 1.45
CA ARG A 60 -10.99 11.83 1.73
C ARG A 60 -10.22 12.47 0.59
N ALA A 61 -9.17 13.23 0.89
CA ALA A 61 -8.23 13.71 -0.11
C ALA A 61 -6.78 13.47 0.31
N ILE A 62 -6.00 12.88 -0.58
CA ILE A 62 -4.60 12.52 -0.36
C ILE A 62 -3.76 13.28 -1.37
N PHE A 63 -2.94 14.21 -0.90
CA PHE A 63 -1.95 14.88 -1.74
C PHE A 63 -0.63 14.12 -1.69
N ASN A 64 -0.22 13.57 -2.83
CA ASN A 64 1.06 12.94 -3.01
C ASN A 64 2.01 13.89 -3.75
N PRO A 65 2.96 14.53 -3.04
CA PRO A 65 3.98 15.39 -3.66
C PRO A 65 5.02 14.60 -4.45
N ASN A 66 4.94 13.26 -4.40
CA ASN A 66 5.78 12.32 -5.10
C ASN A 66 7.28 12.51 -4.82
N ARG A 67 7.60 12.51 -3.53
CA ARG A 67 8.96 12.57 -3.01
C ARG A 67 9.70 11.27 -3.31
N ARG A 68 10.09 11.08 -4.57
CA ARG A 68 11.02 10.05 -5.06
C ARG A 68 11.02 8.76 -4.21
N TYR A 69 9.83 8.17 -4.00
CA TYR A 69 9.54 6.96 -3.22
C TYR A 69 10.47 6.57 -2.07
N GLY A 70 11.07 7.48 -1.29
CA GLY A 70 12.16 7.13 -0.35
C GLY A 70 13.35 6.35 -0.97
N ASN A 71 13.32 6.06 -2.26
CA ASN A 71 14.31 5.34 -3.02
C ASN A 71 14.96 6.40 -3.90
N SER A 72 15.90 7.11 -3.30
CA SER A 72 16.77 8.04 -4.01
C SER A 72 17.29 7.32 -5.24
N GLY A 73 16.97 7.85 -6.42
CA GLY A 73 17.50 7.36 -7.69
C GLY A 73 18.99 7.66 -7.84
N SER A 74 19.80 7.13 -6.93
CA SER A 74 21.14 6.66 -7.23
C SER A 74 20.98 5.29 -7.89
N ASN A 75 21.77 5.07 -8.93
CA ASN A 75 21.69 3.92 -9.81
C ASN A 75 22.32 2.67 -9.16
N HIS A 76 22.07 2.45 -7.87
CA HIS A 76 22.66 1.34 -7.14
C HIS A 76 21.62 0.24 -6.94
N TYR A 77 21.67 -0.67 -7.91
CA TYR A 77 21.27 -2.08 -7.84
C TYR A 77 21.71 -2.84 -6.55
N TYR A 78 22.39 -2.19 -5.60
CA TYR A 78 23.11 -2.80 -4.49
C TYR A 78 22.80 -2.24 -3.10
N ASP A 79 22.09 -1.11 -2.92
CA ASP A 79 22.15 -0.42 -1.63
C ASP A 79 20.86 0.26 -1.17
N TYR A 80 19.78 -0.53 -1.04
CA TYR A 80 18.55 -0.11 -0.35
C TYR A 80 18.80 0.43 1.08
N TYR A 81 19.94 0.11 1.69
CA TYR A 81 20.28 0.54 3.05
C TYR A 81 21.11 1.83 3.15
N ASN A 82 21.90 2.21 2.14
CA ASN A 82 22.64 3.49 2.17
C ASN A 82 21.85 4.65 1.53
N ASP A 83 20.94 4.37 0.59
CA ASP A 83 20.33 5.43 -0.22
C ASP A 83 19.34 6.32 0.56
N TYR A 84 18.63 5.77 1.56
CA TYR A 84 17.74 6.54 2.46
C TYR A 84 18.46 7.68 3.20
N CYS A 85 19.79 7.59 3.37
CA CYS A 85 20.55 8.51 4.20
C CYS A 85 21.38 9.52 3.39
N GLU A 86 21.58 9.31 2.09
CA GLU A 86 22.57 10.05 1.29
C GLU A 86 21.97 11.08 0.33
N ASN A 87 20.67 11.00 0.01
CA ASN A 87 20.02 12.05 -0.79
C ASN A 87 19.59 13.23 0.10
N THR A 88 20.10 14.42 -0.21
CA THR A 88 19.83 15.68 0.49
C THR A 88 18.33 15.90 0.72
N TYR A 89 17.46 15.53 -0.23
CA TYR A 89 16.01 15.75 -0.13
C TYR A 89 15.27 14.74 0.76
N ALA A 90 15.81 13.53 0.98
CA ALA A 90 15.15 12.49 1.77
C ALA A 90 15.14 12.81 3.29
N ARG A 91 16.03 13.70 3.72
CA ARG A 91 16.16 14.15 5.12
C ARG A 91 15.51 15.49 5.41
N GLU A 92 15.07 16.20 4.38
CA GLU A 92 14.52 17.53 4.52
C GLU A 92 13.00 17.49 4.77
N THR A 93 12.52 18.39 5.61
CA THR A 93 11.11 18.52 5.95
C THR A 93 10.33 19.16 4.78
N MET A 94 9.13 18.66 4.51
CA MET A 94 8.16 19.35 3.67
C MET A 94 6.98 19.73 4.55
N THR A 95 6.62 21.00 4.48
CA THR A 95 5.50 21.55 5.22
C THR A 95 4.58 22.24 4.24
N LEU A 96 3.35 21.74 4.16
CA LEU A 96 2.28 22.29 3.34
C LEU A 96 1.22 22.89 4.27
N THR A 97 0.72 24.08 3.93
CA THR A 97 -0.39 24.70 4.65
C THR A 97 -1.55 25.02 3.71
N SER A 98 -2.78 24.92 4.19
CA SER A 98 -3.97 25.35 3.46
C SER A 98 -4.04 26.89 3.35
N THR A 99 -5.04 27.41 2.62
CA THR A 99 -5.36 28.84 2.61
C THR A 99 -5.82 29.36 3.99
N SER A 100 -6.34 28.50 4.86
CA SER A 100 -6.62 28.80 6.28
C SER A 100 -5.38 28.80 7.18
N SER A 101 -4.18 28.57 6.61
CA SER A 101 -2.90 28.45 7.32
C SER A 101 -2.79 27.21 8.22
N ASP A 102 -3.67 26.23 8.08
CA ASP A 102 -3.58 24.95 8.78
C ASP A 102 -2.50 24.09 8.12
N THR A 103 -1.64 23.47 8.92
CA THR A 103 -0.64 22.53 8.40
C THR A 103 -1.31 21.21 8.04
N LEU A 104 -1.07 20.73 6.82
CA LEU A 104 -1.60 19.44 6.38
C LEU A 104 -0.89 18.32 7.16
N PRO A 105 -1.63 17.39 7.78
CA PRO A 105 -1.01 16.26 8.46
C PRO A 105 -0.41 15.27 7.45
N LEU A 106 0.70 14.64 7.84
CA LEU A 106 1.24 13.50 7.11
C LEU A 106 0.37 12.26 7.36
N LEU A 107 0.16 11.46 6.31
CA LEU A 107 -0.62 10.24 6.40
C LEU A 107 0.26 9.06 6.82
N ALA A 108 -0.09 8.46 7.95
CA ALA A 108 0.37 7.14 8.32
C ALA A 108 -0.12 6.09 7.31
N PRO A 109 0.53 4.92 7.23
CA PRO A 109 1.72 4.51 7.97
C PRO A 109 3.03 4.93 7.30
N ARG A 110 3.00 5.34 6.02
CA ARG A 110 4.22 5.62 5.23
C ARG A 110 4.76 7.04 5.39
N TYR A 111 3.94 7.99 5.82
CA TYR A 111 4.31 9.40 5.98
C TYR A 111 4.93 10.03 4.72
N THR A 112 4.49 9.58 3.54
CA THR A 112 4.96 10.07 2.23
C THR A 112 3.95 10.97 1.52
N SER A 113 2.73 11.04 2.03
CA SER A 113 1.62 11.84 1.51
C SER A 113 0.99 12.67 2.62
N PHE A 114 0.20 13.66 2.21
CA PHE A 114 -0.48 14.60 3.09
C PHE A 114 -1.99 14.39 3.01
N ASP A 115 -2.65 14.48 4.15
CA ASP A 115 -4.11 14.60 4.20
C ASP A 115 -4.50 16.01 3.77
N ALA A 116 -5.18 16.10 2.63
CA ALA A 116 -5.67 17.34 2.06
C ALA A 116 -7.19 17.48 2.20
N THR A 117 -7.85 16.58 2.96
CA THR A 117 -9.32 16.47 3.01
C THR A 117 -9.98 17.79 3.37
N ALA A 118 -9.57 18.43 4.46
CA ALA A 118 -10.13 19.71 4.90
C ALA A 118 -9.90 20.85 3.88
N ALA A 119 -8.72 20.89 3.26
CA ALA A 119 -8.39 21.91 2.25
C ALA A 119 -9.26 21.77 0.99
N VAL A 120 -9.45 20.53 0.52
CA VAL A 120 -10.30 20.21 -0.62
C VAL A 120 -11.77 20.50 -0.32
N GLN A 121 -12.28 20.07 0.84
CA GLN A 121 -13.66 20.36 1.26
C GLN A 121 -13.93 21.86 1.31
N SER A 122 -13.00 22.65 1.87
CA SER A 122 -13.10 24.10 1.93
C SER A 122 -13.12 24.75 0.54
N ALA A 123 -12.26 24.29 -0.36
CA ALA A 123 -12.20 24.79 -1.74
C ALA A 123 -13.48 24.48 -2.52
N LEU A 124 -14.02 23.26 -2.39
CA LEU A 124 -15.29 22.87 -3.02
C LEU A 124 -16.47 23.67 -2.48
N ALA A 125 -16.56 23.84 -1.16
CA ALA A 125 -17.63 24.62 -0.53
C ALA A 125 -17.60 26.10 -0.96
N SER A 126 -16.41 26.64 -1.22
CA SER A 126 -16.22 28.04 -1.64
C SER A 126 -16.29 28.25 -3.16
N GLY A 127 -16.30 27.17 -3.96
CA GLY A 127 -16.21 27.25 -5.42
C GLY A 127 -14.88 27.85 -5.92
N THR A 128 -13.80 27.67 -5.17
CA THR A 128 -12.47 28.21 -5.49
C THR A 128 -11.46 27.11 -5.81
N LEU A 129 -10.35 27.47 -6.45
CA LEU A 129 -9.20 26.55 -6.61
C LEU A 129 -8.66 26.12 -5.24
N CYS A 130 -8.30 24.85 -5.09
CA CYS A 130 -7.62 24.38 -3.89
C CYS A 130 -6.16 24.82 -3.96
N THR A 131 -5.73 25.67 -3.01
CA THR A 131 -4.36 26.18 -2.96
C THR A 131 -3.67 25.68 -1.70
N LEU A 132 -2.53 25.00 -1.88
CA LEU A 132 -1.63 24.59 -0.80
C LEU A 132 -0.38 25.48 -0.86
N HIS A 133 -0.06 26.14 0.23
CA HIS A 133 1.15 26.92 0.40
C HIS A 133 2.30 26.01 0.84
N VAL A 134 3.46 26.15 0.20
CA VAL A 134 4.64 25.35 0.47
C VAL A 134 5.56 26.15 1.36
N ALA A 135 5.45 25.94 2.68
CA ALA A 135 6.30 26.61 3.67
C ALA A 135 7.73 26.05 3.63
N THR A 136 7.88 24.77 3.31
CA THR A 136 9.18 24.14 3.05
C THR A 136 9.03 23.15 1.90
N ALA A 137 9.89 23.28 0.88
CA ALA A 137 9.69 22.69 -0.46
C ALA A 137 10.71 21.59 -0.81
N ALA A 138 11.10 20.78 0.16
CA ALA A 138 12.12 19.77 -0.05
C ALA A 138 11.72 18.72 -1.11
N GLY A 139 12.34 18.84 -2.30
CA GLY A 139 12.14 17.98 -3.46
C GLY A 139 10.87 18.22 -4.28
N LEU A 140 10.00 19.17 -3.92
CA LEU A 140 8.69 19.30 -4.57
C LEU A 140 8.81 19.69 -6.05
N GLY A 141 8.27 18.84 -6.94
CA GLY A 141 8.27 19.07 -8.38
C GLY A 141 9.67 19.03 -9.02
N ALA A 142 10.69 18.59 -8.28
CA ALA A 142 12.02 18.35 -8.83
C ALA A 142 11.95 17.25 -9.89
N ASN A 143 12.87 17.27 -10.86
CA ASN A 143 12.99 16.23 -11.89
C ASN A 143 11.71 15.94 -12.69
N ASN A 144 10.80 16.91 -12.80
CA ASN A 144 9.51 16.71 -13.46
C ASN A 144 8.73 15.54 -12.80
N GLU A 145 8.74 15.44 -11.47
CA GLU A 145 7.92 14.47 -10.72
C GLU A 145 6.41 14.74 -10.95
N MET A 146 5.62 13.66 -10.98
CA MET A 146 4.16 13.76 -11.06
C MET A 146 3.59 14.13 -9.68
N LEU A 147 3.04 15.33 -9.55
CA LEU A 147 2.22 15.70 -8.41
C LEU A 147 0.83 15.10 -8.60
N GLU A 148 0.26 14.54 -7.54
CA GLU A 148 -1.03 13.85 -7.58
C GLU A 148 -1.87 14.25 -6.37
N LEU A 149 -3.14 14.58 -6.60
CA LEU A 149 -4.16 14.66 -5.58
C LEU A 149 -5.22 13.60 -5.89
N SER A 150 -5.38 12.62 -4.99
CA SER A 150 -6.48 11.65 -5.04
C SER A 150 -7.63 12.16 -4.17
N VAL A 151 -8.84 12.30 -4.70
CA VAL A 151 -10.03 12.75 -3.95
C VAL A 151 -11.16 11.73 -4.05
N MET A 152 -11.47 11.06 -2.95
CA MET A 152 -12.64 10.20 -2.83
C MET A 152 -13.90 11.05 -2.72
N VAL A 153 -14.84 10.91 -3.65
CA VAL A 153 -16.07 11.69 -3.74
C VAL A 153 -17.27 10.79 -4.05
N ASN A 154 -18.46 11.27 -3.73
CA ASN A 154 -19.73 10.66 -4.12
C ASN A 154 -20.09 10.96 -5.60
N MET A 155 -19.16 10.72 -6.52
CA MET A 155 -19.39 10.75 -7.96
C MET A 155 -18.95 9.44 -8.62
N VAL A 156 -19.54 9.12 -9.77
CA VAL A 156 -19.08 8.01 -10.62
C VAL A 156 -17.63 8.24 -11.08
N ALA A 157 -16.86 7.17 -11.21
CA ALA A 157 -15.52 7.26 -11.78
C ALA A 157 -15.58 7.75 -13.24
N ASP A 158 -14.58 8.54 -13.67
CA ASP A 158 -14.51 9.05 -15.05
C ASP A 158 -14.31 7.93 -16.09
N SER A 159 -13.71 6.83 -15.66
CA SER A 159 -13.55 5.60 -16.43
C SER A 159 -13.65 4.40 -15.51
N THR A 160 -14.18 3.28 -16.02
CA THR A 160 -14.15 2.02 -15.29
C THR A 160 -12.71 1.59 -15.02
N ILE A 161 -12.43 1.22 -13.77
CA ILE A 161 -11.13 0.67 -13.35
C ILE A 161 -11.38 -0.76 -12.89
N GLU A 162 -10.78 -1.72 -13.58
CA GLU A 162 -10.84 -3.13 -13.20
C GLU A 162 -10.31 -3.30 -11.76
N GLN A 163 -11.02 -4.11 -10.97
CA GLN A 163 -10.67 -4.35 -9.57
C GLN A 163 -9.97 -5.70 -9.43
N VAL A 164 -9.21 -5.85 -8.34
CA VAL A 164 -8.57 -7.14 -8.02
C VAL A 164 -9.62 -8.23 -7.86
N SER A 165 -9.17 -9.49 -7.96
CA SER A 165 -10.00 -10.66 -7.69
C SER A 165 -9.42 -11.53 -6.58
N HIS A 166 -10.22 -12.46 -6.06
CA HIS A 166 -9.81 -13.43 -5.04
C HIS A 166 -9.19 -12.82 -3.77
N ALA A 167 -9.62 -11.63 -3.37
CA ALA A 167 -9.22 -11.01 -2.12
C ALA A 167 -9.64 -11.91 -0.94
N ASN A 168 -8.67 -12.30 -0.13
CA ASN A 168 -8.85 -13.20 0.99
C ASN A 168 -7.98 -12.74 2.16
N ALA A 169 -8.52 -12.86 3.37
CA ALA A 169 -7.82 -12.51 4.60
C ALA A 169 -7.73 -13.75 5.51
N ARG A 170 -6.54 -13.97 6.07
CA ARG A 170 -6.31 -14.97 7.13
C ARG A 170 -5.63 -14.29 8.30
N PHE A 171 -5.95 -14.73 9.51
CA PHE A 171 -5.39 -14.15 10.72
C PHE A 171 -4.65 -15.20 11.53
N LYS A 172 -3.44 -14.86 12.00
CA LYS A 172 -2.66 -15.70 12.91
C LYS A 172 -1.70 -14.82 13.72
N ASP A 173 -1.66 -15.07 15.03
CA ASP A 173 -0.69 -14.49 15.97
C ASP A 173 -0.45 -12.97 15.81
N GLY A 174 -1.51 -12.17 15.75
CA GLY A 174 -1.39 -10.71 15.66
C GLY A 174 -1.39 -10.15 14.24
N ASP A 175 -1.23 -10.98 13.22
CA ASP A 175 -1.17 -10.52 11.82
C ASP A 175 -2.34 -11.04 10.99
N ALA A 176 -2.98 -10.12 10.26
CA ALA A 176 -3.86 -10.45 9.15
C ALA A 176 -3.04 -10.45 7.85
N MET A 177 -2.94 -11.59 7.18
CA MET A 177 -2.39 -11.71 5.82
C MET A 177 -3.53 -11.56 4.80
N ILE A 178 -3.43 -10.53 3.96
CA ILE A 178 -4.34 -10.24 2.87
C ILE A 178 -3.65 -10.65 1.57
N THR A 179 -4.30 -11.54 0.80
CA THR A 179 -3.86 -11.95 -0.53
C THR A 179 -4.92 -11.63 -1.57
N PHE A 180 -4.52 -11.35 -2.80
CA PHE A 180 -5.43 -11.06 -3.93
C PHE A 180 -4.72 -11.37 -5.25
N THR A 181 -5.46 -11.52 -6.34
CA THR A 181 -4.90 -11.58 -7.70
C THR A 181 -4.72 -10.15 -8.23
N GLU A 182 -3.51 -9.81 -8.64
CA GLU A 182 -3.18 -8.52 -9.26
C GLU A 182 -3.95 -8.35 -10.60
N VAL A 183 -4.37 -7.13 -10.92
CA VAL A 183 -5.13 -6.83 -12.16
C VAL A 183 -4.22 -6.89 -13.39
N GLU A 184 -3.05 -6.28 -13.27
CA GLU A 184 -2.01 -6.27 -14.31
C GLU A 184 -0.72 -6.84 -13.73
N PRO A 185 -0.63 -8.16 -13.48
CA PRO A 185 0.55 -8.76 -12.89
C PRO A 185 1.74 -8.53 -13.82
N LEU A 186 2.80 -7.92 -13.29
CA LEU A 186 4.04 -7.68 -14.04
C LEU A 186 4.82 -8.97 -14.31
N VAL A 187 4.51 -10.04 -13.56
CA VAL A 187 5.09 -11.38 -13.70
C VAL A 187 3.96 -12.38 -13.51
N SER A 188 3.71 -13.21 -14.53
CA SER A 188 2.75 -14.31 -14.46
C SER A 188 3.43 -15.69 -14.48
N ASP A 189 4.73 -15.73 -14.78
CA ASP A 189 5.50 -16.97 -14.82
C ASP A 189 5.87 -17.44 -13.41
N ALA A 190 5.76 -18.75 -13.16
CA ALA A 190 6.14 -19.41 -11.91
C ALA A 190 7.62 -19.25 -11.53
N SER A 191 8.44 -18.77 -12.46
CA SER A 191 9.86 -18.53 -12.28
C SER A 191 10.27 -17.25 -12.99
N ILE A 192 10.82 -16.31 -12.24
CA ILE A 192 11.50 -15.12 -12.78
C ILE A 192 12.93 -15.10 -12.28
N SER A 193 13.89 -14.86 -13.17
CA SER A 193 15.27 -14.65 -12.76
C SER A 193 15.45 -13.31 -12.08
N CYS A 194 16.51 -13.21 -11.29
CA CYS A 194 16.86 -11.99 -10.62
C CYS A 194 17.14 -10.80 -11.56
N ASN A 195 17.71 -11.06 -12.75
CA ASN A 195 17.92 -10.04 -13.77
C ASN A 195 16.61 -9.54 -14.38
N GLU A 196 15.68 -10.45 -14.69
CA GLU A 196 14.36 -10.09 -15.24
C GLU A 196 13.56 -9.27 -14.23
N PHE A 197 13.51 -9.71 -12.97
CA PHE A 197 12.83 -8.95 -11.91
C PHE A 197 13.43 -7.55 -11.75
N ALA A 198 14.75 -7.45 -11.72
CA ALA A 198 15.43 -6.17 -11.58
C ALA A 198 15.15 -5.24 -12.76
N ALA A 199 15.15 -5.75 -13.99
CA ALA A 199 14.83 -4.97 -15.18
C ALA A 199 13.37 -4.46 -15.15
N LEU A 200 12.42 -5.32 -14.78
CA LEU A 200 11.01 -4.93 -14.62
C LEU A 200 10.84 -3.88 -13.52
N TYR A 201 11.41 -4.12 -12.34
CA TYR A 201 11.31 -3.20 -11.21
C TYR A 201 11.96 -1.85 -11.54
N GLN A 202 13.11 -1.85 -12.22
CA GLN A 202 13.79 -0.63 -12.64
C GLN A 202 12.96 0.15 -13.65
N THR A 203 12.46 -0.50 -14.70
CA THR A 203 11.62 0.14 -15.70
C THR A 203 10.36 0.73 -15.09
N ARG A 204 9.76 0.07 -14.09
CA ARG A 204 8.49 0.52 -13.49
C ARG A 204 8.67 1.60 -12.42
N PHE A 205 9.69 1.47 -11.56
CA PHE A 205 9.72 2.20 -10.28
C PHE A 205 10.96 3.07 -10.05
N THR A 206 12.10 2.85 -10.72
CA THR A 206 13.38 3.54 -10.36
C THR A 206 14.20 4.14 -11.51
N GLY A 207 14.07 3.69 -12.76
CA GLY A 207 14.81 4.17 -13.94
C GLY A 207 14.39 5.55 -14.50
N LYS A 208 15.34 6.48 -14.66
CA LYS A 208 15.08 7.88 -15.09
C LYS A 208 14.25 8.08 -16.37
N ALA A 209 14.07 7.07 -17.20
CA ALA A 209 13.48 7.16 -18.54
C ALA A 209 12.07 6.54 -18.67
N GLY A 210 11.40 6.15 -17.57
CA GLY A 210 10.08 5.54 -17.69
C GLY A 210 9.37 5.14 -16.42
N ASN A 211 9.57 5.82 -15.29
CA ASN A 211 8.98 5.40 -14.01
C ASN A 211 7.57 5.94 -13.77
N ASP A 212 6.83 5.24 -12.91
CA ASP A 212 5.52 5.71 -12.48
C ASP A 212 5.54 7.02 -11.67
N TRP A 213 6.66 7.35 -11.00
CA TRP A 213 6.79 8.64 -10.32
C TRP A 213 6.93 9.81 -11.28
N SER A 214 7.51 9.66 -12.49
CA SER A 214 7.61 10.78 -13.42
C SER A 214 6.30 11.03 -14.15
N GLY A 215 5.35 10.09 -14.07
CA GLY A 215 4.13 10.09 -14.88
C GLY A 215 4.40 9.70 -16.34
N ASP A 216 5.58 9.15 -16.67
CA ASP A 216 5.86 8.64 -18.03
C ASP A 216 5.11 7.33 -18.31
N ILE A 217 4.75 6.59 -17.26
CA ILE A 217 3.87 5.42 -17.27
C ILE A 217 2.79 5.62 -16.20
N ALA A 218 1.68 4.88 -16.28
CA ALA A 218 0.63 4.93 -15.26
C ALA A 218 1.15 4.40 -13.92
N LYS A 219 0.75 5.02 -12.81
CA LYS A 219 1.09 4.60 -11.45
C LYS A 219 0.02 3.65 -10.92
N ASN A 220 0.31 2.36 -11.03
CA ASN A 220 -0.59 1.31 -10.58
C ASN A 220 -0.30 0.97 -9.11
N ARG A 221 -1.31 0.99 -8.24
CA ARG A 221 -1.17 0.66 -6.81
C ARG A 221 -2.33 -0.19 -6.32
N TYR A 222 -2.14 -0.80 -5.16
CA TYR A 222 -3.20 -1.49 -4.43
C TYR A 222 -3.40 -0.79 -3.10
N ARG A 223 -4.60 -0.22 -2.88
CA ARG A 223 -4.99 0.41 -1.61
C ARG A 223 -5.75 -0.60 -0.77
N ILE A 224 -5.32 -0.77 0.48
CA ILE A 224 -5.91 -1.71 1.42
C ILE A 224 -6.74 -0.91 2.42
N TYR A 225 -8.03 -1.24 2.46
CA TYR A 225 -8.99 -0.66 3.38
C TYR A 225 -9.36 -1.68 4.45
N ARG A 226 -9.58 -1.22 5.68
CA ARG A 226 -9.96 -2.04 6.84
C ARG A 226 -11.22 -1.49 7.49
N SER A 227 -12.12 -2.37 7.89
CA SER A 227 -13.34 -2.01 8.63
C SER A 227 -13.81 -3.12 9.55
N THR A 228 -14.53 -2.77 10.61
CA THR A 228 -15.24 -3.72 11.47
C THR A 228 -16.60 -4.13 10.91
N SER A 229 -16.98 -3.59 9.75
CA SER A 229 -18.19 -3.94 9.01
C SER A 229 -17.82 -4.48 7.61
N PRO A 230 -18.66 -5.35 7.01
CA PRO A 230 -18.42 -5.84 5.65
C PRO A 230 -18.26 -4.71 4.64
N LEU A 231 -17.20 -4.78 3.83
CA LEU A 231 -16.85 -3.77 2.82
C LEU A 231 -17.51 -4.05 1.45
N THR A 232 -18.82 -4.34 1.49
CA THR A 232 -19.64 -4.67 0.32
C THR A 232 -20.58 -3.54 -0.08
N THR A 233 -20.44 -2.37 0.53
CA THR A 233 -21.24 -1.17 0.23
C THR A 233 -20.35 0.07 0.22
N GLU A 234 -20.73 1.07 -0.59
CA GLU A 234 -19.98 2.32 -0.68
C GLU A 234 -19.90 3.04 0.67
N GLU A 235 -20.97 3.03 1.46
CA GLU A 235 -20.98 3.62 2.81
C GLU A 235 -19.97 2.93 3.74
N ALA A 236 -19.80 1.62 3.63
CA ALA A 236 -18.81 0.90 4.42
C ALA A 236 -17.37 1.28 4.00
N VAL A 237 -17.10 1.37 2.69
CA VAL A 237 -15.79 1.77 2.15
C VAL A 237 -15.45 3.22 2.50
N LYS A 238 -16.43 4.12 2.39
CA LYS A 238 -16.31 5.53 2.75
C LYS A 238 -15.81 5.72 4.19
N ASN A 239 -16.33 4.91 5.11
CA ASN A 239 -15.99 4.96 6.53
C ASN A 239 -14.82 4.04 6.92
N ALA A 240 -14.27 3.27 5.96
CA ALA A 240 -13.17 2.35 6.20
C ALA A 240 -11.85 3.11 6.40
N GLU A 241 -10.97 2.55 7.21
CA GLU A 241 -9.61 3.03 7.36
C GLU A 241 -8.79 2.64 6.12
N LEU A 242 -8.08 3.58 5.49
CA LEU A 242 -7.03 3.25 4.52
C LEU A 242 -5.77 2.87 5.29
N VAL A 243 -5.48 1.57 5.39
CA VAL A 243 -4.37 1.08 6.21
C VAL A 243 -3.04 1.12 5.48
N ASP A 244 -3.01 0.94 4.15
CA ASP A 244 -1.79 1.10 3.35
C ASP A 244 -2.08 1.24 1.84
N GLU A 245 -1.05 1.64 1.10
CA GLU A 245 -0.96 1.57 -0.36
C GLU A 245 0.34 0.84 -0.74
N ILE A 246 0.22 -0.26 -1.49
CA ILE A 246 1.36 -1.06 -1.93
C ILE A 246 1.54 -1.05 -3.44
N LYS A 247 2.75 -1.41 -3.88
CA LYS A 247 3.12 -1.55 -5.29
C LYS A 247 2.81 -2.97 -5.80
N PRO A 248 2.66 -3.15 -7.12
CA PRO A 248 2.77 -4.46 -7.75
C PRO A 248 4.07 -5.18 -7.37
N LEU A 249 4.09 -6.50 -7.62
CA LEU A 249 5.20 -7.40 -7.26
C LEU A 249 5.34 -7.66 -5.76
N SER A 250 4.32 -7.35 -4.97
CA SER A 250 4.38 -7.47 -3.51
C SER A 250 4.64 -8.90 -3.02
N ILE A 251 4.23 -9.93 -3.77
CA ILE A 251 4.51 -11.34 -3.46
C ILE A 251 5.96 -11.76 -3.72
N TRP A 252 6.75 -11.02 -4.50
CA TRP A 252 8.06 -11.49 -4.94
C TRP A 252 9.17 -11.24 -3.92
N ASN A 253 9.86 -12.31 -3.50
CA ASN A 253 10.94 -12.25 -2.52
C ASN A 253 12.29 -11.91 -3.14
N TRP A 254 12.46 -10.68 -3.60
CA TRP A 254 13.72 -10.19 -4.16
C TRP A 254 14.88 -10.14 -3.14
N LYS A 255 14.56 -10.16 -1.83
CA LYS A 255 15.53 -10.15 -0.72
C LYS A 255 16.05 -11.56 -0.34
N ILE A 256 15.63 -12.62 -1.05
CA ILE A 256 15.93 -14.02 -0.68
C ILE A 256 17.44 -14.33 -0.64
N PHE A 257 18.24 -13.64 -1.46
CA PHE A 257 19.69 -13.86 -1.56
C PHE A 257 20.52 -12.93 -0.66
N GLY A 258 19.93 -12.26 0.34
CA GLY A 258 20.66 -11.42 1.32
C GLY A 258 21.04 -10.04 0.79
N MET A 259 22.08 -9.41 1.37
CA MET A 259 22.46 -8.00 1.07
C MET A 259 22.66 -7.68 -0.40
N ASN A 260 23.20 -8.63 -1.17
CA ASN A 260 23.44 -8.43 -2.59
C ASN A 260 22.18 -8.70 -3.41
N ASN A 261 21.07 -9.15 -2.81
CA ASN A 261 19.80 -9.38 -3.48
C ASN A 261 20.03 -10.12 -4.82
N CYS A 262 19.45 -9.60 -5.90
CA CYS A 262 19.60 -10.14 -7.23
C CYS A 262 20.95 -9.91 -7.92
N SER A 263 21.88 -9.19 -7.30
CA SER A 263 23.03 -8.62 -7.99
C SER A 263 24.23 -9.52 -8.17
N GLU A 264 24.46 -10.45 -7.25
CA GLU A 264 25.51 -11.46 -7.39
C GLU A 264 25.03 -12.72 -8.09
N THR A 265 23.71 -12.88 -8.18
CA THR A 265 23.07 -14.14 -8.54
C THR A 265 22.12 -13.97 -9.71
N GLY A 266 22.41 -13.07 -10.66
CA GLY A 266 21.47 -12.63 -11.71
C GLY A 266 20.72 -13.73 -12.49
N THR A 267 21.25 -14.97 -12.53
CA THR A 267 20.62 -16.15 -13.13
C THR A 267 19.80 -17.02 -12.16
N SER A 268 19.89 -16.79 -10.86
CA SER A 268 19.07 -17.43 -9.84
C SER A 268 17.63 -16.97 -9.97
N TYR A 269 16.72 -17.92 -9.75
CA TYR A 269 15.30 -17.68 -9.80
C TYR A 269 14.78 -17.22 -8.44
N LEU A 270 13.96 -16.17 -8.49
CA LEU A 270 13.19 -15.70 -7.35
C LEU A 270 12.06 -16.68 -7.04
N ARG A 271 11.64 -16.65 -5.79
CA ARG A 271 10.44 -17.36 -5.33
C ARG A 271 9.47 -16.36 -4.73
N PRO A 272 8.16 -16.53 -4.96
CA PRO A 272 7.14 -15.83 -4.20
C PRO A 272 7.33 -16.06 -2.69
N TYR A 273 6.93 -15.07 -1.88
CA TYR A 273 6.82 -15.20 -0.44
C TYR A 273 5.86 -16.34 -0.09
N PRO A 274 6.10 -17.05 1.03
CA PRO A 274 5.19 -18.08 1.46
C PRO A 274 3.90 -17.44 1.98
N ILE A 275 2.76 -18.02 1.60
CA ILE A 275 1.45 -17.66 2.13
C ILE A 275 1.03 -18.60 3.26
N ASP A 276 1.63 -19.77 3.35
CA ASP A 276 1.47 -20.70 4.48
C ASP A 276 2.77 -21.48 4.67
N ASP A 277 2.85 -22.26 5.74
CA ASP A 277 4.01 -23.10 5.98
C ASP A 277 4.25 -24.04 4.78
N LEU A 278 5.44 -23.92 4.21
CA LEU A 278 5.92 -24.63 3.02
C LEU A 278 5.07 -24.41 1.76
N THR A 279 4.22 -23.38 1.75
CA THR A 279 3.33 -23.04 0.63
C THR A 279 3.68 -21.67 0.08
N SER A 280 4.26 -21.62 -1.13
CA SER A 280 4.52 -20.38 -1.85
C SER A 280 3.23 -19.74 -2.37
N GLY A 281 3.21 -18.41 -2.48
CA GLY A 281 2.17 -17.70 -3.23
C GLY A 281 2.30 -17.92 -4.75
N GLU A 282 1.24 -17.54 -5.46
CA GLU A 282 1.20 -17.59 -6.93
C GLU A 282 1.91 -16.38 -7.56
N PRO A 283 2.41 -16.48 -8.81
CA PRO A 283 3.15 -15.41 -9.49
C PRO A 283 2.41 -14.09 -9.65
N ASP A 284 1.11 -14.18 -9.90
CA ASP A 284 0.18 -13.08 -10.15
C ASP A 284 -0.49 -12.56 -8.86
N MET A 285 -0.08 -13.07 -7.70
CA MET A 285 -0.65 -12.70 -6.42
C MET A 285 -0.05 -11.40 -5.89
N GLY A 286 -0.89 -10.58 -5.25
CA GLY A 286 -0.47 -9.54 -4.33
C GLY A 286 -0.60 -10.01 -2.88
N ILE A 287 0.29 -9.52 -2.01
CA ILE A 287 0.27 -9.79 -0.57
C ILE A 287 0.48 -8.52 0.24
N TYR A 288 -0.30 -8.37 1.29
CA TYR A 288 -0.12 -7.39 2.35
C TYR A 288 -0.33 -8.07 3.70
N VAL A 289 0.41 -7.64 4.72
CA VAL A 289 0.19 -8.12 6.10
C VAL A 289 -0.12 -6.93 6.99
N HIS A 290 -1.24 -6.96 7.68
CA HIS A 290 -1.62 -5.94 8.66
C HIS A 290 -1.34 -6.47 10.07
N HIS A 291 -0.53 -5.75 10.84
CA HIS A 291 -0.33 -6.06 12.26
C HIS A 291 -1.40 -5.38 13.11
N TYR A 292 -2.14 -6.19 13.88
CA TYR A 292 -3.18 -5.69 14.76
C TYR A 292 -2.59 -5.01 16.00
N ASN A 293 -2.85 -3.71 16.13
CA ASN A 293 -2.34 -2.88 17.23
C ASN A 293 -3.35 -2.64 18.36
N GLY A 294 -4.54 -3.26 18.29
CA GLY A 294 -5.55 -3.13 19.34
C GLY A 294 -5.27 -4.03 20.55
N SER A 295 -5.94 -3.74 21.66
CA SER A 295 -5.82 -4.50 22.91
C SER A 295 -6.89 -5.58 23.10
N GLY A 296 -7.85 -5.67 22.18
CA GLY A 296 -9.01 -6.55 22.27
C GLY A 296 -9.06 -7.59 21.16
N SER A 297 -10.23 -8.17 20.99
CA SER A 297 -10.56 -8.94 19.79
C SER A 297 -11.60 -8.19 18.98
N GLU A 298 -11.41 -8.14 17.67
CA GLU A 298 -12.39 -7.55 16.76
C GLU A 298 -12.54 -8.32 15.47
N ILE A 299 -13.75 -8.29 14.91
CA ILE A 299 -13.99 -8.82 13.57
C ILE A 299 -13.60 -7.72 12.58
N ALA A 300 -12.72 -8.06 11.65
CA ALA A 300 -12.25 -7.17 10.61
C ALA A 300 -12.57 -7.73 9.21
N TYR A 301 -12.79 -6.80 8.29
CA TYR A 301 -12.95 -7.03 6.86
C TYR A 301 -11.94 -6.14 6.13
N TYR A 302 -11.41 -6.67 5.03
CA TYR A 302 -10.48 -5.95 4.18
C TYR A 302 -11.09 -5.74 2.79
N PHE A 303 -10.75 -4.62 2.17
CA PHE A 303 -11.03 -4.36 0.77
C PHE A 303 -9.75 -3.93 0.08
N VAL A 304 -9.47 -4.53 -1.07
CA VAL A 304 -8.29 -4.19 -1.87
C VAL A 304 -8.79 -3.52 -3.14
N SER A 305 -8.45 -2.24 -3.29
CA SER A 305 -8.76 -1.43 -4.45
C SER A 305 -7.56 -1.39 -5.38
N TYR A 306 -7.80 -1.58 -6.68
CA TYR A 306 -6.79 -1.28 -7.68
C TYR A 306 -6.88 0.20 -8.09
N THR A 307 -5.73 0.88 -8.10
CA THR A 307 -5.66 2.31 -8.44
C THR A 307 -4.78 2.53 -9.65
N VAL A 308 -5.19 3.47 -10.50
CA VAL A 308 -4.44 3.94 -11.67
C VAL A 308 -4.24 5.45 -11.54
N ASP A 309 -2.98 5.87 -11.38
CA ASP A 309 -2.62 7.25 -11.09
C ASP A 309 -3.35 7.82 -9.86
N GLY A 310 -3.71 6.98 -8.90
CA GLY A 310 -4.45 7.35 -7.69
C GLY A 310 -5.99 7.38 -7.82
N ALA A 311 -6.53 7.16 -9.03
CA ALA A 311 -7.95 7.02 -9.26
C ALA A 311 -8.47 5.61 -8.89
N GLU A 312 -9.70 5.50 -8.41
CA GLU A 312 -10.34 4.25 -7.97
C GLU A 312 -11.81 4.21 -8.38
N ASP A 313 -12.34 3.02 -8.62
CA ASP A 313 -13.73 2.77 -9.00
C ASP A 313 -14.38 1.82 -7.98
N PHE A 314 -15.37 2.31 -7.22
CA PHE A 314 -16.11 1.51 -6.24
C PHE A 314 -17.49 1.06 -6.75
N SER A 315 -17.72 1.09 -8.06
CA SER A 315 -18.97 0.57 -8.66
C SER A 315 -19.17 -0.94 -8.49
N SER A 316 -18.10 -1.67 -8.17
CA SER A 316 -18.11 -3.10 -7.88
C SER A 316 -17.51 -3.39 -6.50
N LEU A 317 -18.34 -3.76 -5.53
CA LEU A 317 -17.94 -4.13 -4.17
C LEU A 317 -18.42 -5.54 -3.86
N ILE A 318 -17.59 -6.53 -4.20
CA ILE A 318 -17.99 -7.94 -4.23
C ILE A 318 -17.16 -8.74 -3.22
N GLN A 319 -17.87 -9.37 -2.28
CA GLN A 319 -17.32 -10.32 -1.32
C GLN A 319 -16.63 -11.49 -2.03
N GLY A 320 -15.39 -11.79 -1.66
CA GLY A 320 -14.55 -12.82 -2.27
C GLY A 320 -13.90 -12.44 -3.60
N ALA A 321 -14.19 -11.25 -4.14
CA ALA A 321 -13.47 -10.70 -5.30
C ALA A 321 -12.49 -9.63 -4.85
N ASN A 322 -12.97 -8.46 -4.42
CA ASN A 322 -12.15 -7.35 -3.92
C ASN A 322 -12.39 -7.04 -2.44
N ALA A 323 -13.47 -7.55 -1.84
CA ALA A 323 -13.66 -7.58 -0.38
C ALA A 323 -13.33 -8.97 0.19
N SER A 324 -12.50 -9.03 1.23
CA SER A 324 -12.09 -10.28 1.89
C SER A 324 -13.20 -10.86 2.76
N ASN A 325 -13.12 -12.16 3.07
CA ASN A 325 -13.81 -12.75 4.20
C ASN A 325 -13.52 -12.02 5.52
N ALA A 326 -14.39 -12.22 6.51
CA ALA A 326 -14.15 -11.77 7.88
C ALA A 326 -12.97 -12.52 8.50
N VAL A 327 -12.18 -11.83 9.32
CA VAL A 327 -11.21 -12.42 10.23
C VAL A 327 -11.41 -11.89 11.64
N THR A 328 -11.10 -12.69 12.65
CA THR A 328 -11.08 -12.25 14.04
C THR A 328 -9.65 -11.89 14.41
N GLU A 329 -9.39 -10.61 14.62
CA GLU A 329 -8.09 -10.10 14.99
C GLU A 329 -7.96 -10.03 16.50
N THR A 330 -6.74 -10.27 16.98
CA THR A 330 -6.34 -10.21 18.39
C THR A 330 -4.90 -9.75 18.50
N ALA A 331 -4.46 -9.27 19.65
CA ALA A 331 -3.03 -9.00 19.85
C ALA A 331 -2.19 -10.29 19.67
N GLY A 332 -0.95 -10.17 19.20
CA GLY A 332 -0.02 -11.28 19.00
C GLY A 332 1.39 -10.82 18.63
N HIS A 333 2.29 -11.77 18.38
CA HIS A 333 3.72 -11.50 18.17
C HIS A 333 4.15 -11.30 16.70
N GLY A 334 3.19 -11.46 15.79
CA GLY A 334 3.36 -11.46 14.34
C GLY A 334 3.50 -12.87 13.77
N TRP A 335 2.89 -13.10 12.61
CA TRP A 335 2.85 -14.40 11.95
C TRP A 335 4.21 -14.74 11.32
N ILE A 336 4.83 -15.80 11.82
CA ILE A 336 6.02 -16.43 11.24
C ILE A 336 5.60 -17.56 10.29
N VAL A 337 6.03 -17.49 9.04
CA VAL A 337 5.71 -18.47 7.99
C VAL A 337 6.96 -19.24 7.58
N LYS A 338 6.94 -20.56 7.68
CA LYS A 338 8.02 -21.43 7.22
C LYS A 338 8.03 -21.48 5.70
N ARG A 339 9.14 -21.14 5.06
CA ARG A 339 9.29 -21.15 3.60
C ARG A 339 9.86 -22.46 3.08
N SER A 340 10.94 -22.93 3.70
CA SER A 340 11.67 -24.10 3.21
C SER A 340 12.45 -24.78 4.33
N GLU A 341 12.78 -26.05 4.10
CA GLU A 341 13.66 -26.82 4.96
C GLU A 341 14.70 -27.55 4.12
N THR A 342 15.90 -27.72 4.68
CA THR A 342 16.98 -28.46 4.03
C THR A 342 17.71 -29.27 5.07
N HIS A 343 17.80 -30.58 4.84
CA HIS A 343 18.52 -31.52 5.69
C HIS A 343 19.89 -31.83 5.08
N TYR A 344 20.94 -31.66 5.87
CA TYR A 344 22.32 -32.01 5.50
C TYR A 344 22.71 -33.33 6.16
N SER A 345 23.64 -34.06 5.54
CA SER A 345 24.27 -35.23 6.15
C SER A 345 24.94 -34.86 7.48
N GLY A 346 24.65 -35.60 8.55
CA GLY A 346 25.14 -35.32 9.91
C GLY A 346 24.12 -34.61 10.82
N ASP A 347 22.85 -35.00 10.70
CA ASP A 347 21.70 -34.57 11.53
C ASP A 347 21.42 -33.06 11.57
N LEU A 348 21.92 -32.29 10.60
CA LEU A 348 21.71 -30.86 10.57
C LEU A 348 20.50 -30.48 9.71
N ALA A 349 19.57 -29.70 10.28
CA ALA A 349 18.48 -29.09 9.52
C ALA A 349 18.60 -27.55 9.49
N LEU A 350 18.34 -26.97 8.32
CA LEU A 350 18.13 -25.54 8.12
C LEU A 350 16.66 -25.30 7.82
N TYR A 351 16.09 -24.31 8.48
CA TYR A 351 14.72 -23.85 8.26
C TYR A 351 14.76 -22.37 7.89
N ASP A 352 14.10 -22.03 6.80
CA ASP A 352 13.92 -20.66 6.34
C ASP A 352 12.52 -20.19 6.68
N TYR A 353 12.40 -19.02 7.27
CA TYR A 353 11.13 -18.39 7.63
C TYR A 353 11.02 -16.98 7.05
N VAL A 354 9.78 -16.51 6.93
CA VAL A 354 9.45 -15.12 6.61
C VAL A 354 8.53 -14.59 7.71
N LYS A 355 8.77 -13.35 8.13
CA LYS A 355 7.88 -12.60 9.02
C LYS A 355 7.74 -11.18 8.49
N TRP A 356 6.55 -10.60 8.56
CA TRP A 356 6.32 -9.20 8.24
C TRP A 356 6.52 -8.38 9.50
N GLU A 357 7.40 -7.38 9.44
CA GLU A 357 7.75 -6.55 10.59
C GLU A 357 7.81 -5.07 10.20
N CYS A 358 7.70 -4.20 11.20
CA CYS A 358 7.99 -2.78 11.10
C CYS A 358 9.03 -2.42 12.17
N PRO A 359 10.33 -2.53 11.87
CA PRO A 359 11.36 -2.22 12.85
C PRO A 359 11.25 -0.79 13.38
N PRO A 360 11.73 -0.49 14.60
CA PRO A 360 11.71 0.87 15.12
C PRO A 360 12.36 1.87 14.16
N ALA A 361 11.70 3.02 13.96
CA ALA A 361 12.10 4.07 13.02
C ALA A 361 12.09 3.68 11.53
N HIS A 362 11.48 2.53 11.17
CA HIS A 362 11.25 2.17 9.77
C HIS A 362 9.98 2.85 9.26
N PRO A 363 10.04 3.60 8.12
CA PRO A 363 8.88 4.35 7.62
C PRO A 363 7.89 3.48 6.85
N PHE A 364 8.20 2.21 6.59
CA PHE A 364 7.29 1.29 5.92
C PHE A 364 6.76 0.27 6.89
N PRO A 365 5.44 0.18 7.07
CA PRO A 365 4.85 -0.90 7.84
C PRO A 365 5.04 -2.23 7.12
N SER A 366 4.99 -3.31 7.90
CA SER A 366 4.79 -4.65 7.37
C SER A 366 5.69 -5.02 6.20
N GLU A 367 7.00 -4.82 6.34
CA GLU A 367 7.96 -5.32 5.38
C GLU A 367 8.32 -6.78 5.67
N PRO A 368 8.44 -7.65 4.66
CA PRO A 368 8.88 -9.03 4.87
C PRO A 368 10.38 -9.11 5.17
N TYR A 369 10.73 -9.88 6.20
CA TYR A 369 12.08 -10.22 6.60
C TYR A 369 12.31 -11.73 6.51
N ASN A 370 13.46 -12.10 5.94
CA ASN A 370 13.88 -13.49 5.81
C ASN A 370 14.73 -13.90 7.02
N TYR A 371 14.36 -14.99 7.69
CA TYR A 371 15.10 -15.58 8.80
C TYR A 371 15.56 -16.98 8.41
N ARG A 372 16.75 -17.35 8.88
CA ARG A 372 17.26 -18.72 8.79
C ARG A 372 17.62 -19.23 10.16
N VAL A 373 17.04 -20.35 10.53
CA VAL A 373 17.28 -21.07 11.78
C VAL A 373 18.01 -22.36 11.46
N ARG A 374 19.02 -22.68 12.25
CA ARG A 374 19.80 -23.92 12.17
C ARG A 374 19.55 -24.75 13.42
N THR A 375 19.07 -25.97 13.27
CA THR A 375 18.91 -26.90 14.39
C THR A 375 19.96 -28.02 14.31
N PRO A 376 20.74 -28.25 15.38
CA PRO A 376 21.64 -29.38 15.45
C PRO A 376 20.85 -30.69 15.60
N GLY A 377 21.47 -31.80 15.21
CA GLY A 377 20.87 -33.14 15.29
C GLY A 377 20.57 -33.67 16.67
N SER A 378 21.35 -33.20 17.63
CA SER A 378 21.12 -33.42 19.05
C SER A 378 21.01 -32.06 19.72
N MET A 379 19.84 -31.73 20.24
CA MET A 379 19.71 -30.61 21.17
C MET A 379 20.25 -31.06 22.53
N ALA A 380 21.10 -30.24 23.16
CA ALA A 380 21.41 -30.46 24.58
C ALA A 380 20.11 -30.33 25.40
N ASN A 381 19.90 -31.16 26.42
CA ASN A 381 18.68 -31.17 27.24
C ASN A 381 18.41 -29.84 27.98
N SER A 382 19.34 -28.89 27.95
CA SER A 382 19.22 -27.54 28.52
C SER A 382 20.17 -26.59 27.79
N PRO A 383 19.83 -26.06 26.60
CA PRO A 383 20.66 -25.03 25.99
C PRO A 383 20.59 -23.77 26.84
N MET A 384 21.72 -23.26 27.33
CA MET A 384 21.77 -22.05 28.18
C MET A 384 21.22 -20.80 27.48
N CYS A 385 21.21 -20.79 26.15
CA CYS A 385 20.21 -20.14 25.30
C CYS A 385 20.33 -20.76 23.90
N MET A 386 19.23 -20.84 23.14
CA MET A 386 19.32 -20.97 21.68
C MET A 386 18.92 -19.65 21.06
N VAL A 387 19.91 -18.86 20.66
CA VAL A 387 19.70 -17.75 19.74
C VAL A 387 20.43 -18.09 18.45
N ALA A 388 19.68 -18.26 17.37
CA ALA A 388 20.21 -18.16 16.02
C ALA A 388 19.14 -17.57 15.09
N LEU A 389 18.73 -16.32 15.36
CA LEU A 389 18.19 -15.47 14.32
C LEU A 389 19.38 -14.91 13.53
N HIS A 390 19.84 -15.66 12.54
CA HIS A 390 20.64 -15.06 11.49
C HIS A 390 19.67 -14.36 10.53
N GLY A 391 19.38 -13.09 10.80
CA GLY A 391 19.05 -12.19 9.71
C GLY A 391 20.24 -12.21 8.76
N ARG A 392 20.02 -12.46 7.46
CA ARG A 392 21.06 -12.29 6.44
C ARG A 392 21.28 -10.78 6.20
N GLN A 393 21.52 -10.03 7.27
CA GLN A 393 21.87 -8.61 7.31
C GLN A 393 23.26 -8.52 7.95
N PHE A 394 24.30 -8.70 7.14
CA PHE A 394 25.62 -8.27 7.57
C PHE A 394 25.56 -6.74 7.75
N ARG A 395 25.77 -6.28 8.99
CA ARG A 395 25.77 -4.86 9.41
C ARG A 395 24.42 -4.22 9.80
N ARG A 396 23.66 -4.84 10.69
CA ARG A 396 23.11 -4.22 11.94
C ARG A 396 22.21 -5.25 12.62
N ARG A 397 22.50 -5.53 13.88
CA ARG A 397 21.84 -6.60 14.65
C ARG A 397 20.51 -6.08 15.18
N LEU A 398 19.40 -6.57 14.65
CA LEU A 398 18.13 -6.59 15.37
C LEU A 398 18.02 -7.95 16.05
N TRP A 399 18.10 -7.92 17.38
CA TRP A 399 17.88 -9.08 18.23
C TRP A 399 16.40 -9.12 18.60
N SER A 400 15.71 -10.23 18.36
CA SER A 400 14.52 -10.57 19.13
C SER A 400 14.77 -11.89 19.86
N MET A 401 14.52 -11.86 21.17
CA MET A 401 14.53 -13.03 22.04
C MET A 401 13.11 -13.55 22.09
N VAL A 402 12.90 -14.83 21.76
CA VAL A 402 11.73 -15.56 22.24
C VAL A 402 12.21 -16.35 23.44
N ALA A 403 11.79 -15.93 24.63
CA ALA A 403 11.85 -16.77 25.81
C ALA A 403 10.64 -17.72 25.74
N THR A 404 10.88 -19.02 25.77
CA THR A 404 9.85 -19.99 26.13
C THR A 404 10.04 -20.35 27.60
N GLU A 405 8.96 -20.33 28.37
CA GLU A 405 8.90 -20.94 29.72
C GLU A 405 9.17 -22.45 29.67
#